data_AF-A0A2V4D0V7-F1
#
_entry.id   AF-A0A2V4D0V7-F1
#
_cell.length_a   1.000
_cell.length_b   1.000
_cell.length_c   1.000
_cell.angle_alpha   90.00
_cell.angle_beta   90.00
_cell.angle_gamma   90.00
#
_symmetry.space_group_name_H-M   'P 1'
#
loop_
_entity.id
_entity.type
_entity.pdbx_description
1 polymer ?
#
loop_
_entity_poly.entity_id
_entity_poly.type
_entity_poly.pdbx_seq_one_letter_code
_entity_poly.pdbx_strand_id
1 'polypeptide(L)'
;MAGYLVTKSAAAGLYILMMLGVISGYLPFDEMIVIGLLASIALLGLTGLLLVKDLDKPMRFIYVMLRPNWSSWLVRGGYTLGAFGAAMTAHLAIYFLGLPSQWHIWLAFAAIPLAWLTATYTGWLFKQAKGREMWANRSDWEIALTGTGEMLLFGGLPFILLEMNNWGLATSYTIPLLVAIILGVVYWKGYNHILHGLRKAQMEPLI
;
A
#
# COMPACT_ATOMS: atom_id res chain seq x y z
N MET A 1 -4.25 14.26 -5.40
CA MET A 1 -3.70 13.41 -6.48
C MET A 1 -2.51 12.51 -6.11
N ALA A 2 -1.30 12.94 -5.71
CA ALA A 2 -0.19 11.95 -5.51
C ALA A 2 -0.15 11.21 -4.14
N GLY A 3 -0.74 11.79 -3.08
CA GLY A 3 -0.58 11.26 -1.71
C GLY A 3 -1.24 9.89 -1.47
N TYR A 4 -2.33 9.56 -2.16
CA TYR A 4 -2.96 8.25 -2.02
C TYR A 4 -2.10 7.11 -2.61
N LEU A 5 -1.25 7.41 -3.61
CA LEU A 5 -0.32 6.44 -4.20
C LEU A 5 0.76 6.05 -3.18
N VAL A 6 1.33 7.03 -2.48
CA VAL A 6 2.35 6.80 -1.47
C VAL A 6 1.79 6.03 -0.28
N THR A 7 0.63 6.46 0.24
CA THR A 7 0.04 5.86 1.46
C THR A 7 -0.42 4.42 1.24
N LYS A 8 -1.00 4.08 0.07
CA LYS A 8 -1.43 2.71 -0.22
C LYS A 8 -0.24 1.78 -0.45
N SER A 9 0.82 2.28 -1.09
CA SER A 9 2.06 1.53 -1.30
C SER A 9 2.80 1.30 0.02
N ALA A 10 2.80 2.30 0.92
CA ALA A 10 3.33 2.15 2.27
C ALA A 10 2.55 1.10 3.07
N ALA A 11 1.22 1.15 3.06
CA ALA A 11 0.37 0.17 3.74
C ALA A 11 0.62 -1.26 3.25
N ALA A 12 0.56 -1.46 1.93
CA ALA A 12 0.76 -2.76 1.30
C ALA A 12 2.16 -3.31 1.54
N GLY A 13 3.20 -2.50 1.36
CA GLY A 13 4.57 -2.93 1.55
C GLY A 13 4.89 -3.27 3.01
N LEU A 14 4.41 -2.47 3.97
CA LEU A 14 4.56 -2.76 5.40
C LEU A 14 3.93 -4.10 5.74
N TYR A 15 2.69 -4.33 5.28
CA TYR A 15 1.99 -5.60 5.49
C TYR A 15 2.77 -6.79 4.91
N ILE A 16 3.19 -6.70 3.64
CA ILE A 16 3.90 -7.79 2.95
C ILE A 16 5.20 -8.13 3.69
N LEU A 17 6.01 -7.14 4.06
CA LEU A 17 7.29 -7.39 4.73
C LEU A 17 7.09 -8.06 6.09
N MET A 18 6.13 -7.59 6.89
CA MET A 18 5.77 -8.23 8.16
C MET A 18 5.30 -9.68 7.96
N MET A 19 4.38 -9.91 7.02
CA MET A 19 3.84 -11.24 6.80
C MET A 19 4.86 -12.21 6.20
N LEU A 20 5.79 -11.75 5.38
CA LEU A 20 6.93 -12.57 4.93
C LEU A 20 7.83 -12.95 6.12
N GLY A 21 8.07 -12.04 7.05
CA GLY A 21 8.77 -12.33 8.31
C GLY A 21 8.05 -13.39 9.15
N VAL A 22 6.72 -13.31 9.26
CA VAL A 22 5.90 -14.31 9.95
C VAL A 22 5.90 -15.66 9.23
N ILE A 23 5.69 -15.70 7.92
CA ILE A 23 5.65 -16.94 7.13
C ILE A 23 7.01 -17.67 7.15
N SER A 24 8.11 -16.92 7.12
CA SER A 24 9.46 -17.49 7.19
C SER A 24 9.86 -17.96 8.60
N GLY A 25 9.06 -17.65 9.63
CA GLY A 25 9.37 -17.94 11.03
C GLY A 25 10.43 -17.01 11.64
N TYR A 26 10.83 -15.95 10.94
CA TYR A 26 11.77 -14.95 11.45
C TYR A 26 11.11 -14.05 12.51
N LEU A 27 9.82 -13.72 12.32
CA LEU A 27 9.04 -12.90 13.25
C LEU A 27 7.92 -13.72 13.88
N PRO A 28 7.75 -13.71 15.21
CA PRO A 28 6.54 -14.19 15.83
C PRO A 28 5.37 -13.23 15.51
N PHE A 29 4.14 -13.76 15.46
CA PHE A 29 2.96 -12.90 15.37
C PHE A 29 2.61 -12.40 16.78
N ASP A 30 3.19 -11.28 17.19
CA ASP A 30 3.09 -10.70 18.53
C ASP A 30 2.55 -9.25 18.53
N GLU A 31 2.68 -8.55 19.65
CA GLU A 31 2.23 -7.16 19.81
C GLU A 31 2.87 -6.20 18.78
N MET A 32 4.13 -6.43 18.40
CA MET A 32 4.81 -5.58 17.42
C MET A 32 4.18 -5.73 16.03
N ILE A 33 3.86 -6.96 15.61
CA ILE A 33 3.14 -7.22 14.36
C ILE A 33 1.74 -6.60 14.40
N VAL A 34 1.06 -6.64 15.55
CA VAL A 34 -0.25 -5.99 15.73
C VAL A 34 -0.16 -4.48 15.59
N ILE A 35 0.86 -3.84 16.20
CA ILE A 35 1.12 -2.40 16.03
C ILE A 35 1.38 -2.07 14.55
N GLY A 36 2.18 -2.88 13.87
CA GLY A 36 2.44 -2.70 12.44
C GLY A 36 1.20 -2.88 11.56
N LEU A 37 0.30 -3.82 11.91
CA LEU A 37 -1.00 -3.98 11.25
C LEU A 37 -1.90 -2.76 11.45
N LEU A 38 -1.97 -2.24 12.67
CA LEU A 38 -2.72 -1.01 12.95
C LEU A 38 -2.16 0.18 12.17
N ALA A 39 -0.83 0.31 12.07
CA ALA A 39 -0.18 1.31 11.24
C ALA A 39 -0.52 1.14 9.75
N SER A 40 -0.52 -0.09 9.24
CA SER A 40 -0.90 -0.39 7.86
C SER A 40 -2.38 -0.08 7.58
N ILE A 41 -3.29 -0.43 8.49
CA ILE A 41 -4.72 -0.08 8.41
C ILE A 41 -4.89 1.44 8.43
N ALA A 42 -4.17 2.16 9.30
CA ALA A 42 -4.24 3.62 9.36
C ALA A 42 -3.77 4.27 8.05
N LEU A 43 -2.68 3.76 7.45
CA LEU A 43 -2.19 4.20 6.14
C LEU A 43 -3.21 3.92 5.02
N LEU A 44 -3.83 2.73 5.01
CA LEU A 44 -4.86 2.39 4.04
C LEU A 44 -6.14 3.23 4.24
N GLY A 45 -6.51 3.51 5.48
CA GLY A 45 -7.60 4.43 5.83
C GLY A 45 -7.33 5.84 5.32
N LEU A 46 -6.10 6.33 5.49
CA LEU A 46 -5.65 7.60 4.92
C LEU A 46 -5.72 7.60 3.39
N THR A 47 -5.35 6.50 2.72
CA THR A 47 -5.58 6.34 1.28
C THR A 47 -7.05 6.50 0.93
N GLY A 48 -7.96 5.83 1.65
CA GLY A 48 -9.40 5.94 1.42
C GLY A 48 -9.91 7.38 1.56
N LEU A 49 -9.49 8.08 2.62
CA LEU A 49 -9.84 9.49 2.84
C LEU A 49 -9.32 10.39 1.72
N LEU A 50 -8.06 10.20 1.31
CA LEU A 50 -7.45 10.96 0.23
C LEU A 50 -8.13 10.70 -1.12
N LEU A 51 -8.52 9.45 -1.40
CA LEU A 51 -9.26 9.10 -2.62
C LEU A 51 -10.62 9.79 -2.65
N VAL A 52 -11.39 9.72 -1.56
CA VAL A 52 -12.72 10.35 -1.49
C VAL A 52 -12.62 11.87 -1.61
N LYS A 53 -11.61 12.48 -0.99
CA LYS A 53 -11.36 13.93 -1.08
C LYS A 53 -10.98 14.37 -2.50
N ASP A 54 -10.33 13.52 -3.28
CA ASP A 54 -9.91 13.81 -4.66
C ASP A 54 -11.06 13.68 -5.67
N LEU A 55 -12.25 13.20 -5.24
CA LEU A 55 -13.43 13.06 -6.11
C LEU A 55 -14.24 14.37 -6.18
N ASP A 56 -14.56 14.82 -7.39
CA ASP A 56 -15.49 15.95 -7.60
C ASP A 56 -16.89 15.68 -7.05
N LYS A 57 -17.31 14.41 -7.02
CA LYS A 57 -18.65 13.96 -6.61
C LYS A 57 -18.55 12.73 -5.69
N PRO A 58 -18.24 12.89 -4.39
CA PRO A 58 -17.93 11.78 -3.49
C PRO A 58 -19.09 10.77 -3.35
N MET A 59 -20.34 11.23 -3.41
CA MET A 59 -21.52 10.35 -3.34
C MET A 59 -21.61 9.33 -4.49
N ARG A 60 -20.97 9.60 -5.64
CA ARG A 60 -20.94 8.65 -6.77
C ARG A 60 -20.07 7.44 -6.49
N PHE A 61 -19.13 7.53 -5.56
CA PHE A 61 -18.28 6.41 -5.18
C PHE A 61 -19.11 5.20 -4.71
N ILE A 62 -20.12 5.45 -3.87
CA ILE A 62 -21.02 4.40 -3.37
C ILE A 62 -21.76 3.74 -4.54
N TYR A 63 -22.25 4.53 -5.50
CA TYR A 63 -22.95 3.99 -6.67
C TYR A 63 -22.05 3.09 -7.53
N VAL A 64 -20.78 3.48 -7.72
CA VAL A 64 -19.79 2.69 -8.48
C VAL A 64 -19.52 1.36 -7.79
N MET A 65 -19.52 1.32 -6.46
CA MET A 65 -19.38 0.06 -5.71
C MET A 65 -20.65 -0.80 -5.75
N LEU A 66 -21.84 -0.19 -5.74
CA LEU A 66 -23.10 -0.93 -5.76
C LEU A 66 -23.46 -1.48 -7.16
N ARG A 67 -22.93 -0.89 -8.23
CA ARG A 67 -23.14 -1.34 -9.62
C ARG A 67 -21.81 -1.46 -10.36
N PRO A 68 -21.01 -2.50 -10.05
CA PRO A 68 -19.64 -2.62 -10.51
C PRO A 68 -19.55 -2.92 -12.01
N ASN A 69 -18.70 -2.18 -12.72
CA ASN A 69 -18.21 -2.56 -14.04
C ASN A 69 -16.86 -3.27 -13.90
N TRP A 70 -16.85 -4.61 -13.96
CA TRP A 70 -15.67 -5.44 -13.78
C TRP A 70 -14.60 -5.29 -14.87
N SER A 71 -14.90 -4.63 -15.98
CA SER A 71 -13.88 -4.26 -16.99
C SER A 71 -13.04 -3.04 -16.55
N SER A 72 -13.49 -2.28 -15.55
CA SER A 72 -12.81 -1.10 -15.04
C SER A 72 -11.80 -1.43 -13.95
N TRP A 73 -10.56 -0.97 -14.12
CA TRP A 73 -9.53 -1.04 -13.08
C TRP A 73 -9.83 -0.17 -11.87
N LEU A 74 -10.69 0.85 -12.00
CA LEU A 74 -11.15 1.67 -10.88
C LEU A 74 -11.97 0.83 -9.91
N VAL A 75 -12.92 0.05 -10.45
CA VAL A 75 -13.78 -0.84 -9.68
C VAL A 75 -12.96 -1.95 -9.04
N ARG A 76 -12.12 -2.63 -9.83
CA ARG A 76 -11.22 -3.69 -9.31
C ARG A 76 -10.37 -3.17 -8.16
N GLY A 77 -9.74 -2.00 -8.33
CA GLY A 77 -8.94 -1.37 -7.29
C GLY A 77 -9.71 -1.10 -6.00
N GLY A 78 -10.93 -0.57 -6.11
CA GLY A 78 -11.79 -0.32 -4.95
C GLY A 78 -12.12 -1.58 -4.15
N TYR A 79 -12.49 -2.67 -4.83
CA TYR A 79 -12.72 -3.96 -4.18
C TYR A 79 -11.43 -4.55 -3.59
N THR A 80 -10.30 -4.41 -4.28
CA THR A 80 -9.01 -4.86 -3.75
C THR A 80 -8.64 -4.12 -2.46
N LEU A 81 -8.81 -2.78 -2.41
CA LEU A 81 -8.58 -2.01 -1.19
C LEU A 81 -9.47 -2.51 -0.04
N GLY A 82 -10.77 -2.70 -0.30
CA GLY A 82 -11.71 -3.19 0.71
C GLY A 82 -11.36 -4.59 1.21
N ALA A 83 -11.07 -5.52 0.29
CA ALA A 83 -10.68 -6.88 0.63
C ALA A 83 -9.36 -6.93 1.41
N PHE A 84 -8.38 -6.10 1.04
CA PHE A 84 -7.11 -6.00 1.77
C PHE A 84 -7.32 -5.45 3.18
N GLY A 85 -8.11 -4.37 3.34
CA GLY A 85 -8.47 -3.84 4.65
C GLY A 85 -9.23 -4.86 5.53
N ALA A 86 -10.13 -5.63 4.94
CA ALA A 86 -10.86 -6.69 5.62
C ALA A 86 -9.91 -7.82 6.08
N ALA A 87 -8.95 -8.22 5.24
CA ALA A 87 -7.95 -9.23 5.61
C ALA A 87 -7.07 -8.76 6.78
N MET A 88 -6.61 -7.51 6.78
CA MET A 88 -5.87 -6.96 7.93
C MET A 88 -6.72 -6.92 9.20
N THR A 89 -8.00 -6.56 9.08
CA THR A 89 -8.95 -6.57 10.21
C THR A 89 -9.18 -8.00 10.72
N ALA A 90 -9.23 -8.99 9.83
CA ALA A 90 -9.35 -10.40 10.21
C ALA A 90 -8.13 -10.89 10.99
N HIS A 91 -6.90 -10.46 10.65
CA HIS A 91 -5.73 -10.75 11.49
C HIS A 91 -5.88 -10.20 12.91
N LEU A 92 -6.40 -8.97 13.07
CA LEU A 92 -6.66 -8.42 14.40
C LEU A 92 -7.70 -9.25 15.15
N ALA A 93 -8.77 -9.67 14.47
CA ALA A 93 -9.77 -10.54 15.07
C ALA A 93 -9.17 -11.88 15.52
N ILE A 94 -8.35 -12.53 14.69
CA ILE A 94 -7.65 -13.78 15.05
C ILE A 94 -6.80 -13.58 16.31
N TYR A 95 -6.04 -12.49 16.37
CA TYR A 95 -5.18 -12.16 17.51
C TYR A 95 -5.99 -11.93 18.80
N PHE A 96 -6.98 -11.04 18.77
CA PHE A 96 -7.76 -10.67 19.96
C PHE A 96 -8.70 -11.78 20.44
N LEU A 97 -9.12 -12.69 19.57
CA LEU A 97 -9.89 -13.87 19.93
C LEU A 97 -9.01 -15.02 20.42
N GLY A 98 -7.68 -14.87 20.43
CA GLY A 98 -6.75 -15.91 20.86
C GLY A 98 -6.78 -17.16 19.97
N LEU A 99 -7.08 -17.00 18.68
CA LEU A 99 -7.15 -18.12 17.74
C LEU A 99 -5.73 -18.64 17.41
N PRO A 100 -5.60 -19.91 16.96
CA PRO A 100 -4.31 -20.50 16.62
C PRO A 100 -3.47 -19.68 15.62
N SER A 101 -2.17 -19.57 15.87
CA SER A 101 -1.25 -18.75 15.06
C SER A 101 -1.21 -19.14 13.57
N GLN A 102 -1.49 -20.41 13.25
CA GLN A 102 -1.58 -20.91 11.88
C GLN A 102 -2.57 -20.13 11.01
N TRP A 103 -3.66 -19.60 11.60
CA TRP A 103 -4.67 -18.84 10.86
C TRP A 103 -4.10 -17.57 10.24
N HIS A 104 -3.10 -16.95 10.87
CA HIS A 104 -2.40 -15.81 10.28
C HIS A 104 -1.62 -16.21 9.02
N ILE A 105 -1.00 -17.39 9.00
CA ILE A 105 -0.24 -17.87 7.84
C ILE A 105 -1.18 -18.11 6.66
N TRP A 106 -2.28 -18.85 6.87
CA TRP A 106 -3.28 -19.12 5.82
C TRP A 106 -3.89 -17.82 5.27
N LEU A 107 -4.23 -16.88 6.14
CA LEU A 107 -4.77 -15.59 5.74
C LEU A 107 -3.73 -14.76 4.98
N ALA A 108 -2.46 -14.78 5.39
CA ALA A 108 -1.38 -14.06 4.73
C ALA A 108 -1.16 -14.54 3.28
N PHE A 109 -1.28 -15.85 3.00
CA PHE A 109 -1.21 -16.35 1.63
C PHE A 109 -2.29 -15.77 0.71
N ALA A 110 -3.50 -15.55 1.23
CA ALA A 110 -4.58 -14.90 0.47
C ALA A 110 -4.43 -13.38 0.40
N ALA A 111 -3.92 -12.75 1.46
CA ALA A 111 -3.86 -11.32 1.61
C ALA A 111 -2.63 -10.66 0.97
N ILE A 112 -1.50 -11.36 0.85
CA ILE A 112 -0.29 -10.86 0.14
C ILE A 112 -0.60 -10.49 -1.32
N PRO A 113 -1.30 -11.33 -2.12
CA PRO A 113 -1.74 -10.94 -3.45
C PRO A 113 -2.64 -9.70 -3.46
N LEU A 114 -3.54 -9.56 -2.48
CA LEU A 114 -4.42 -8.38 -2.36
C LEU A 114 -3.63 -7.11 -2.01
N ALA A 115 -2.64 -7.21 -1.13
CA ALA A 115 -1.74 -6.13 -0.77
C ALA A 115 -0.91 -5.69 -1.99
N TRP A 116 -0.33 -6.66 -2.71
CA TRP A 116 0.45 -6.39 -3.92
C TRP A 116 -0.39 -5.71 -4.99
N LEU A 117 -1.60 -6.22 -5.20
CA LEU A 117 -2.55 -5.61 -6.13
C LEU A 117 -2.96 -4.21 -5.68
N THR A 118 -3.18 -3.96 -4.38
CA THR A 118 -3.48 -2.63 -3.81
C THR A 118 -2.39 -1.60 -4.13
N ALA A 119 -1.12 -1.98 -4.05
CA ALA A 119 -0.03 -1.09 -4.42
C ALA A 119 0.02 -0.83 -5.94
N THR A 120 -0.12 -1.88 -6.75
CA THR A 120 0.19 -1.83 -8.19
C THR A 120 -1.00 -1.43 -9.09
N TYR A 121 -2.26 -1.63 -8.65
CA TYR A 121 -3.41 -1.57 -9.56
C TYR A 121 -3.59 -0.23 -10.29
N THR A 122 -3.09 0.85 -9.69
CA THR A 122 -3.26 2.19 -10.24
C THR A 122 -2.46 2.39 -11.54
N GLY A 123 -1.40 1.62 -11.77
CA GLY A 123 -0.70 1.66 -13.06
C GLY A 123 -1.58 1.12 -14.19
N TRP A 124 -2.32 0.03 -13.97
CA TRP A 124 -3.28 -0.46 -14.98
C TRP A 124 -4.49 0.45 -15.12
N LEU A 125 -4.91 1.12 -14.04
CA LEU A 125 -5.92 2.19 -14.13
C LEU A 125 -5.47 3.32 -15.05
N PHE A 126 -4.21 3.76 -14.96
CA PHE A 126 -3.67 4.79 -15.85
C PHE A 126 -3.50 4.28 -17.29
N LYS A 127 -3.06 3.03 -17.47
CA LYS A 127 -2.99 2.40 -18.81
C LYS A 127 -4.35 2.30 -19.49
N GLN A 128 -5.44 2.14 -18.74
CA GLN A 128 -6.82 2.11 -19.27
C GLN A 128 -7.26 3.47 -19.83
N ALA A 129 -6.67 4.58 -19.38
CA ALA A 129 -6.97 5.93 -19.88
C ALA A 129 -6.21 6.22 -21.19
N LYS A 130 -6.68 5.63 -22.30
CA LYS A 130 -6.03 5.62 -23.62
C LYS A 130 -5.74 6.99 -24.26
N GLY A 131 -6.28 8.09 -23.74
CA GLY A 131 -6.01 9.43 -24.27
C GLY A 131 -4.62 10.00 -23.96
N ARG A 132 -3.71 9.21 -23.34
CA ARG A 132 -2.38 9.65 -22.88
C ARG A 132 -1.31 8.61 -23.20
N GLU A 133 -0.36 8.95 -24.06
CA GLU A 133 0.62 8.00 -24.61
C GLU A 133 1.58 7.45 -23.55
N MET A 134 2.02 8.27 -22.59
CA MET A 134 3.03 7.86 -21.58
C MET A 134 2.65 6.63 -20.76
N TRP A 135 1.37 6.46 -20.44
CA TRP A 135 0.88 5.32 -19.65
C TRP A 135 0.23 4.24 -20.50
N ALA A 136 -0.39 4.60 -21.63
CA ALA A 136 -0.99 3.64 -22.54
C ALA A 136 0.03 2.65 -23.11
N ASN A 137 1.26 3.12 -23.37
CA ASN A 137 2.34 2.32 -23.96
C ASN A 137 3.15 1.50 -22.95
N ARG A 138 2.89 1.62 -21.64
CA ARG A 138 3.61 0.82 -20.63
C ARG A 138 3.20 -0.65 -20.71
N SER A 139 4.20 -1.53 -20.68
CA SER A 139 3.97 -2.97 -20.54
C SER A 139 3.40 -3.30 -19.15
N ASP A 140 2.65 -4.41 -19.06
CA ASP A 140 2.10 -4.84 -17.76
C ASP A 140 3.23 -5.20 -16.78
N TRP A 141 4.37 -5.65 -17.30
CA TRP A 141 5.57 -5.94 -16.54
C TRP A 141 6.18 -4.69 -15.91
N GLU A 142 6.31 -3.59 -16.66
CA GLU A 142 6.84 -2.33 -16.12
C GLU A 142 5.93 -1.76 -15.03
N ILE A 143 4.61 -1.87 -15.19
CA ILE A 143 3.64 -1.46 -14.17
C ILE A 143 3.82 -2.29 -12.89
N ALA A 144 3.89 -3.61 -13.04
CA ALA A 144 4.09 -4.54 -11.94
C ALA A 144 5.41 -4.28 -11.20
N LEU A 145 6.51 -4.13 -11.93
CA LEU A 145 7.84 -3.87 -11.35
C LEU A 145 7.91 -2.50 -10.66
N THR A 146 7.42 -1.45 -11.31
CA THR A 146 7.43 -0.10 -10.72
C THR A 146 6.61 -0.07 -9.43
N GLY A 147 5.40 -0.64 -9.44
CA GLY A 147 4.55 -0.72 -8.26
C GLY A 147 5.17 -1.58 -7.14
N THR A 148 5.88 -2.65 -7.50
CA THR A 148 6.63 -3.48 -6.53
C THR A 148 7.80 -2.72 -5.92
N GLY A 149 8.57 -1.98 -6.72
CA GLY A 149 9.62 -1.11 -6.22
C GLY A 149 9.09 -0.03 -5.27
N GLU A 150 7.98 0.63 -5.65
CA GLU A 150 7.35 1.66 -4.82
C GLU A 150 6.82 1.09 -3.49
N MET A 151 6.16 -0.07 -3.50
CA MET A 151 5.65 -0.66 -2.26
C MET A 151 6.77 -1.11 -1.33
N LEU A 152 7.83 -1.72 -1.86
CA LEU A 152 8.99 -2.12 -1.05
C LEU A 152 9.73 -0.90 -0.52
N LEU A 153 9.88 0.14 -1.34
CA LEU A 153 10.47 1.40 -0.92
C LEU A 153 9.64 2.00 0.21
N PHE A 154 8.37 2.33 0.00
CA PHE A 154 7.57 3.05 1.00
C PHE A 154 7.23 2.19 2.21
N GLY A 155 6.90 0.91 2.03
CA GLY A 155 6.58 0.00 3.12
C GLY A 155 7.79 -0.50 3.90
N GLY A 156 8.97 -0.55 3.27
CA GLY A 156 10.23 -0.88 3.94
C GLY A 156 10.63 0.15 5.00
N LEU A 157 10.29 1.42 4.81
CA LEU A 157 10.62 2.49 5.75
C LEU A 157 9.98 2.29 7.13
N PRO A 158 8.64 2.16 7.28
CA PRO A 158 8.02 1.86 8.57
C PRO A 158 8.37 0.47 9.08
N PHE A 159 8.64 -0.50 8.20
CA PHE A 159 9.09 -1.84 8.63
C PHE A 159 10.44 -1.78 9.35
N ILE A 160 11.41 -1.04 8.79
CA ILE A 160 12.72 -0.81 9.43
C ILE A 160 12.52 -0.17 10.81
N LEU A 161 11.62 0.82 10.93
CA LEU A 161 11.34 1.48 12.22
C LEU A 161 10.81 0.51 13.29
N LEU A 162 9.93 -0.43 12.91
CA LEU A 162 9.40 -1.43 13.82
C LEU A 162 10.48 -2.43 14.26
N GLU A 163 11.34 -2.85 13.34
CA GLU A 163 12.39 -3.84 13.60
C GLU A 163 13.67 -3.27 14.22
N MET A 164 13.80 -1.93 14.35
CA MET A 164 15.04 -1.31 14.86
C MET A 164 15.45 -1.85 16.23
N ASN A 165 14.46 -2.16 17.08
CA ASN A 165 14.73 -2.71 18.41
C ASN A 165 15.27 -4.13 18.34
N ASN A 166 14.66 -4.98 17.50
CA ASN A 166 15.09 -6.37 17.28
C ASN A 166 16.51 -6.44 16.70
N TRP A 167 16.90 -5.46 15.88
CA TRP A 167 18.25 -5.36 15.33
C TRP A 167 19.27 -4.72 16.26
N GLY A 168 18.90 -4.35 17.50
CA GLY A 168 19.78 -3.67 18.44
C GLY A 168 20.19 -2.25 18.02
N LEU A 169 19.50 -1.67 17.03
CA LEU A 169 19.74 -0.32 16.52
C LEU A 169 19.04 0.76 17.35
N ALA A 170 18.08 0.39 18.20
CA ALA A 170 17.36 1.30 19.08
C ALA A 170 18.05 1.53 20.45
N THR A 171 19.34 1.23 20.58
CA THR A 171 20.11 1.37 21.83
C THR A 171 20.29 2.82 22.30
N SER A 172 19.98 3.81 21.47
CA SER A 172 19.99 5.24 21.79
C SER A 172 18.95 5.97 20.95
N TYR A 173 18.35 7.05 21.47
CA TYR A 173 17.33 7.84 20.75
C TYR A 173 17.84 8.52 19.47
N THR A 174 19.16 8.66 19.33
CA THR A 174 19.81 9.29 18.16
C THR A 174 19.63 8.47 16.89
N ILE A 175 19.73 7.14 16.97
CA ILE A 175 19.66 6.27 15.79
C ILE A 175 18.23 6.20 15.22
N PRO A 176 17.16 5.98 16.02
CA PRO A 176 15.78 6.08 15.55
C PRO A 176 15.44 7.45 14.97
N LEU A 177 15.94 8.53 15.55
CA LEU A 177 15.70 9.88 15.04
C LEU A 177 16.36 10.11 13.68
N LEU A 178 17.63 9.71 13.52
CA LEU A 178 18.34 9.80 12.25
C LEU A 178 17.67 8.95 11.18
N VAL A 179 17.26 7.72 11.52
CA VAL A 179 16.47 6.88 10.61
C VAL A 179 15.19 7.61 10.24
N ALA A 180 14.37 8.05 11.20
CA ALA A 180 13.13 8.77 10.92
C ALA A 180 13.32 10.00 9.99
N ILE A 181 14.40 10.77 10.17
CA ILE A 181 14.74 11.90 9.28
C ILE A 181 15.05 11.40 7.86
N ILE A 182 15.91 10.39 7.71
CA ILE A 182 16.26 9.81 6.41
C ILE A 182 15.01 9.28 5.72
N LEU A 183 14.14 8.55 6.45
CA LEU A 183 12.89 8.04 5.93
C LEU A 183 11.98 9.19 5.48
N GLY A 184 11.87 10.28 6.25
CA GLY A 184 11.11 11.47 5.88
C GLY A 184 11.60 12.09 4.57
N VAL A 185 12.92 12.18 4.36
CA VAL A 185 13.52 12.67 3.12
C VAL A 185 13.22 11.73 1.94
N VAL A 186 13.29 10.42 2.15
CA VAL A 186 12.96 9.41 1.12
C VAL A 186 11.48 9.50 0.72
N TYR A 187 10.58 9.58 1.70
CA TYR A 187 9.15 9.79 1.46
C TYR A 187 8.88 11.07 0.67
N TRP A 188 9.52 12.17 1.06
CA TRP A 188 9.38 13.46 0.38
C TRP A 188 9.88 13.41 -1.08
N LYS A 189 11.06 12.83 -1.31
CA LYS A 189 11.61 12.66 -2.66
C LYS A 189 10.74 11.74 -3.51
N GLY A 190 10.30 10.60 -2.98
CA GLY A 190 9.41 9.67 -3.65
C GLY A 190 8.08 10.31 -4.03
N TYR A 191 7.47 11.06 -3.10
CA TYR A 191 6.26 11.85 -3.36
C TYR A 191 6.46 12.84 -4.52
N ASN A 192 7.54 13.61 -4.50
CA ASN A 192 7.83 14.59 -5.55
C ASN A 192 8.12 13.95 -6.90
N HIS A 193 8.78 12.78 -6.91
CA HIS A 193 9.02 12.01 -8.13
C HIS A 193 7.70 11.56 -8.77
N ILE A 194 6.81 10.96 -7.98
CA ILE A 194 5.48 10.52 -8.43
C ILE A 194 4.66 11.72 -8.93
N LEU A 195 4.66 12.83 -8.18
CA LEU A 195 3.93 14.04 -8.54
C LEU A 195 4.41 14.63 -9.87
N HIS A 196 5.73 14.65 -10.11
CA HIS A 196 6.32 15.11 -11.35
C HIS A 196 5.91 14.23 -12.53
N GLY A 197 5.93 12.90 -12.36
CA GLY A 197 5.47 11.95 -13.38
C GLY A 197 4.00 12.15 -13.74
N LEU A 198 3.14 12.36 -12.74
CA LEU A 198 1.72 12.63 -12.95
C LEU A 198 1.48 13.96 -13.69
N ARG A 199 2.22 15.01 -13.34
CA ARG A 199 2.13 16.33 -14.00
C ARG A 199 2.59 16.27 -15.45
N LYS A 200 3.70 15.56 -15.74
CA LYS A 200 4.16 15.35 -17.12
C LYS A 200 3.09 14.66 -17.96
N ALA A 201 2.49 13.59 -17.43
CA ALA A 201 1.40 12.89 -18.11
C ALA A 201 0.13 13.75 -18.29
N GLN A 202 -0.04 14.86 -17.56
CA GLN A 202 -1.15 15.82 -17.75
C GLN A 202 -0.87 16.85 -18.83
N MET A 203 0.39 17.09 -19.19
CA MET A 203 0.78 18.09 -20.19
C MET A 203 0.96 17.52 -21.60
N GLU A 204 0.86 16.20 -21.77
CA GLU A 204 0.87 15.60 -23.11
C GLU A 204 -0.42 15.94 -23.88
N PRO A 205 -0.32 16.37 -25.15
CA PRO A 205 -1.48 16.68 -25.97
C PRO A 205 -2.34 15.43 -26.20
N LEU A 206 -3.67 15.61 -26.15
CA LEU A 206 -4.62 14.58 -26.56
C LEU A 206 -4.51 14.41 -28.07
N ILE A 207 -4.08 13.24 -28.52
CA ILE A 207 -4.04 12.85 -29.93
C ILE A 207 -5.42 12.36 -30.36
#